data_AF-A0A8T5N2T7-F1
#
_entry.id   AF-A0A8T5N2T7-F1
#
_cell.length_a   1.000
_cell.length_b   1.000
_cell.length_c   1.000
_cell.angle_alpha   90.00
_cell.angle_beta   90.00
_cell.angle_gamma   90.00
#
_symmetry.space_group_name_H-M   'P 1'
#
loop_
_entity.id
_entity.type
_entity.pdbx_description
1 polymer ?
#
loop_
_entity_poly.entity_id
_entity_poly.type
_entity_poly.pdbx_seq_one_letter_code
_entity_poly.pdbx_strand_id
1 'polypeptide(L)'
;MARKKGGKKKNRPSGVQTEEPPQTEQTQFENQEAAPVTEEISTPEEKKEPVLTDAVSEVLGDKKDESSGKKEKKSHKKIKTQIAKYAADGHDVSGLEALLETASSSQLKDALKTFEAGVESNGKIKDALSGMKPEDLESDVEALNQLLADPLKYEEAAKHFEAVKFKSRSTEIISALNKMVLPIMKPRVETLKAMLQNSQDQETIENEFYNLKRDYKEAYAEEGVKAQIISAQPETVKEAPRARMPMVVKDIFLLYRDGKFISHHTNRVVSKEQQKELFADLKTGRDFLRSPKYVPQKLNVIPGQSRNVLVQSGRFTVVIIVAEGSVDPWSEKITGKVISLMEKEDQMQLKDWNGDVSALKNSGKYMQALLFAFLKLAKKGA
;
A
#
# COMPACT_ATOMS: atom_id res chain seq x y z
N MET A 1 -70.11 11.16 -16.78
CA MET A 1 -68.76 10.66 -16.41
C MET A 1 -68.58 9.26 -16.98
N ALA A 2 -67.42 9.01 -17.59
CA ALA A 2 -67.25 8.13 -18.74
C ALA A 2 -67.04 6.64 -18.42
N ARG A 3 -67.40 5.83 -19.42
CA ARG A 3 -67.48 4.36 -19.51
C ARG A 3 -66.10 3.68 -19.45
N LYS A 4 -66.00 2.52 -18.77
CA LYS A 4 -64.92 1.52 -18.98
C LYS A 4 -65.47 0.34 -19.80
N LYS A 5 -64.98 0.18 -21.04
CA LYS A 5 -65.08 -1.02 -21.88
C LYS A 5 -63.73 -1.25 -22.56
N GLY A 6 -63.37 -2.52 -22.75
CA GLY A 6 -62.27 -3.02 -23.60
C GLY A 6 -61.29 -3.88 -22.80
N GLY A 7 -61.08 -5.18 -23.04
CA GLY A 7 -61.48 -6.06 -24.15
C GLY A 7 -60.35 -6.23 -25.19
N LYS A 8 -59.92 -7.49 -25.40
CA LYS A 8 -59.01 -8.04 -26.45
C LYS A 8 -57.50 -7.84 -26.20
N LYS A 9 -56.58 -8.74 -26.58
CA LYS A 9 -56.62 -9.94 -27.43
C LYS A 9 -55.35 -10.79 -27.18
N LYS A 10 -55.47 -12.10 -27.33
CA LYS A 10 -54.37 -13.06 -27.55
C LYS A 10 -53.53 -12.65 -28.77
N ASN A 11 -52.21 -12.84 -28.67
CA ASN A 11 -51.36 -13.23 -29.80
C ASN A 11 -50.09 -13.93 -29.30
N ARG A 12 -49.92 -15.20 -29.69
CA ARG A 12 -48.62 -15.85 -29.89
C ARG A 12 -48.13 -15.45 -31.28
N PRO A 13 -46.81 -15.41 -31.50
CA PRO A 13 -46.28 -16.46 -32.36
C PRO A 13 -44.95 -17.06 -31.87
N SER A 14 -44.75 -18.26 -32.39
CA SER A 14 -43.64 -19.19 -32.33
C SER A 14 -42.50 -18.86 -33.31
N GLY A 15 -41.29 -19.30 -32.95
CA GLY A 15 -40.06 -19.37 -33.77
C GLY A 15 -38.89 -18.95 -32.87
N VAL A 16 -38.09 -19.83 -32.25
CA VAL A 16 -37.25 -20.94 -32.77
C VAL A 16 -36.40 -20.50 -33.95
N GLN A 17 -35.29 -19.85 -33.65
CA GLN A 17 -34.05 -20.00 -34.40
C GLN A 17 -32.93 -20.33 -33.41
N THR A 18 -32.28 -21.44 -33.70
CA THR A 18 -31.15 -22.03 -33.01
C THR A 18 -29.90 -21.32 -33.53
N GLU A 19 -29.23 -20.54 -32.68
CA GLU A 19 -27.86 -20.10 -32.95
C GLU A 19 -26.91 -21.02 -32.16
N GLU A 20 -26.08 -21.73 -32.91
CA GLU A 20 -24.97 -22.54 -32.40
C GLU A 20 -23.96 -21.64 -31.66
N PRO A 21 -23.40 -22.08 -30.53
CA PRO A 21 -22.26 -21.41 -29.94
C PRO A 21 -20.99 -21.66 -30.79
N PRO A 22 -20.11 -20.65 -30.96
CA PRO A 22 -18.89 -20.79 -31.73
C PRO A 22 -17.92 -21.78 -31.07
N GLN A 23 -17.37 -22.66 -31.90
CA GLN A 23 -16.25 -23.54 -31.55
C GLN A 23 -15.05 -22.69 -31.15
N THR A 24 -14.56 -22.90 -29.92
CA THR A 24 -13.30 -22.31 -29.47
C THR A 24 -12.15 -23.11 -30.07
N GLU A 25 -11.44 -22.51 -31.01
CA GLU A 25 -10.19 -23.02 -31.58
C GLU A 25 -9.15 -23.22 -30.47
N GLN A 26 -8.58 -24.43 -30.43
CA GLN A 26 -7.41 -24.73 -29.62
C GLN A 26 -6.17 -24.15 -30.31
N THR A 27 -5.68 -23.01 -29.84
CA THR A 27 -4.39 -22.48 -30.27
C THR A 27 -3.28 -23.22 -29.52
N GLN A 28 -2.56 -24.10 -30.23
CA GLN A 28 -1.26 -24.61 -29.80
C GLN A 28 -0.26 -23.45 -29.88
N PHE A 29 0.34 -23.07 -28.74
CA PHE A 29 1.45 -22.13 -28.74
C PHE A 29 2.77 -22.88 -28.78
N GLU A 30 3.41 -22.70 -29.93
CA GLU A 30 4.77 -23.05 -30.29
C GLU A 30 5.77 -22.25 -29.42
N ASN A 31 6.78 -22.97 -28.96
CA ASN A 31 7.79 -22.54 -28.01
C ASN A 31 8.87 -21.74 -28.78
N GLN A 32 8.93 -20.42 -28.63
CA GLN A 32 10.05 -19.62 -29.14
C GLN A 32 10.90 -19.09 -27.98
N GLU A 33 12.11 -19.63 -27.95
CA GLU A 33 13.24 -19.30 -27.11
C GLU A 33 13.81 -17.93 -27.54
N ALA A 34 13.91 -16.97 -26.62
CA ALA A 34 14.53 -15.68 -26.87
C ALA A 34 15.78 -15.50 -25.99
N ALA A 35 16.88 -15.20 -26.67
CA ALA A 35 18.24 -15.03 -26.15
C ALA A 35 18.39 -13.80 -25.23
N PRO A 36 19.43 -13.78 -24.36
CA PRO A 36 19.69 -12.66 -23.46
C PRO A 36 20.33 -11.48 -24.20
N VAL A 37 19.78 -10.28 -24.00
CA VAL A 37 20.38 -9.01 -24.40
C VAL A 37 21.18 -8.48 -23.23
N THR A 38 22.50 -8.41 -23.42
CA THR A 38 23.48 -7.78 -22.54
C THR A 38 23.61 -6.31 -22.94
N GLU A 39 23.36 -5.37 -22.04
CA GLU A 39 23.72 -3.96 -22.22
C GLU A 39 24.79 -3.58 -21.19
N GLU A 40 25.99 -3.33 -21.71
CA GLU A 40 27.10 -2.68 -21.02
C GLU A 40 26.80 -1.20 -20.81
N ILE A 41 26.87 -0.73 -19.56
CA ILE A 41 26.88 0.70 -19.25
C ILE A 41 28.32 1.09 -18.92
N SER A 42 28.93 1.81 -19.86
CA SER A 42 30.23 2.45 -19.75
C SER A 42 30.18 3.67 -18.82
N THR A 43 31.01 3.67 -17.78
CA THR A 43 31.32 4.85 -16.96
C THR A 43 32.45 5.69 -17.59
N PRO A 44 32.35 7.03 -17.64
CA PRO A 44 33.45 7.87 -18.08
C PRO A 44 34.43 8.21 -16.95
N GLU A 45 35.72 8.05 -17.26
CA GLU A 45 36.89 8.40 -16.44
C GLU A 45 36.98 9.90 -16.14
N GLU A 46 37.22 10.22 -14.87
CA GLU A 46 37.49 11.57 -14.37
C GLU A 46 39.00 11.85 -14.40
N LYS A 47 39.46 12.62 -15.39
CA LYS A 47 40.84 13.12 -15.49
C LYS A 47 41.07 14.23 -14.45
N LYS A 48 42.02 14.01 -13.53
CA LYS A 48 42.63 15.07 -12.71
C LYS A 48 43.97 15.49 -13.32
N GLU A 49 44.07 16.78 -13.64
CA GLU A 49 45.30 17.47 -14.01
C GLU A 49 45.89 18.25 -12.81
N PRO A 50 47.18 18.65 -12.89
CA PRO A 50 48.08 18.69 -11.74
C PRO A 50 48.12 20.01 -10.97
N VAL A 51 48.48 19.88 -9.69
CA VAL A 51 48.82 20.97 -8.77
C VAL A 51 50.15 21.59 -9.19
N LEU A 52 50.13 22.87 -9.57
CA LEU A 52 51.33 23.71 -9.68
C LEU A 52 51.43 24.62 -8.44
N THR A 53 52.63 24.58 -7.90
CA THR A 53 53.16 25.17 -6.68
C THR A 53 53.16 26.70 -6.69
N ASP A 54 52.70 27.30 -5.60
CA ASP A 54 52.73 28.74 -5.33
C ASP A 54 53.96 29.08 -4.48
N ALA A 55 55.01 29.57 -5.13
CA ALA A 55 56.23 30.00 -4.47
C ALA A 55 56.93 31.15 -5.21
N VAL A 56 56.18 32.15 -5.74
CA VAL A 56 56.75 33.47 -6.09
C VAL A 56 55.64 34.52 -6.11
N SER A 57 55.34 35.16 -4.97
CA SER A 57 54.58 36.42 -4.95
C SER A 57 54.96 37.35 -3.79
N GLU A 58 56.14 37.12 -3.20
CA GLU A 58 56.84 38.13 -2.42
C GLU A 58 57.68 38.96 -3.40
N VAL A 59 57.77 40.27 -3.21
CA VAL A 59 58.34 41.26 -4.14
C VAL A 59 57.33 41.80 -5.16
N LEU A 60 56.43 42.70 -4.70
CA LEU A 60 56.13 43.96 -5.39
C LEU A 60 55.27 44.88 -4.50
N GLY A 61 55.96 45.77 -3.78
CA GLY A 61 55.66 47.19 -3.67
C GLY A 61 54.32 47.64 -3.06
N ASP A 62 54.42 48.20 -1.86
CA ASP A 62 53.50 49.18 -1.28
C ASP A 62 53.09 50.26 -2.30
N LYS A 63 51.82 50.23 -2.73
CA LYS A 63 51.11 51.37 -3.31
C LYS A 63 49.79 51.57 -2.56
N LYS A 64 49.85 52.50 -1.60
CA LYS A 64 48.71 53.07 -0.89
C LYS A 64 47.71 53.74 -1.85
N ASP A 65 46.45 53.36 -1.68
CA ASP A 65 45.30 54.25 -1.43
C ASP A 65 44.57 55.02 -2.55
N GLU A 66 44.42 54.44 -3.75
CA GLU A 66 43.29 54.84 -4.65
C GLU A 66 42.48 53.65 -5.24
N SER A 67 42.79 52.40 -4.85
CA SER A 67 42.16 51.21 -5.44
C SER A 67 40.96 50.63 -4.67
N SER A 68 40.65 51.14 -3.47
CA SER A 68 39.59 50.61 -2.60
C SER A 68 38.19 50.74 -3.22
N GLY A 69 37.85 51.91 -3.76
CA GLY A 69 36.53 52.14 -4.40
C GLY A 69 36.28 51.31 -5.67
N LYS A 70 37.34 50.90 -6.38
CA LYS A 70 37.22 50.04 -7.57
C LYS A 70 36.97 48.57 -7.19
N LYS A 71 37.51 48.12 -6.05
CA LYS A 71 37.26 46.77 -5.51
C LYS A 71 35.84 46.63 -4.97
N GLU A 72 35.31 47.65 -4.28
CA GLU A 72 33.94 47.65 -3.75
C GLU A 72 32.88 47.66 -4.87
N LYS A 73 33.08 48.45 -5.94
CA LYS A 73 32.19 48.43 -7.11
C LYS A 73 32.16 47.05 -7.81
N LYS A 74 33.30 46.34 -7.85
CA LYS A 74 33.37 44.98 -8.39
C LYS A 74 32.66 43.96 -7.50
N SER A 75 32.74 44.07 -6.18
CA SER A 75 32.04 43.14 -5.27
C SER A 75 30.53 43.34 -5.28
N HIS A 76 30.04 44.60 -5.29
CA HIS A 76 28.61 44.88 -5.43
C HIS A 76 28.01 44.33 -6.72
N LYS A 77 28.75 44.41 -7.84
CA LYS A 77 28.29 43.84 -9.12
C LYS A 77 28.10 42.32 -9.02
N LYS A 78 29.03 41.60 -8.39
CA LYS A 78 28.92 40.14 -8.20
C LYS A 78 27.73 39.77 -7.32
N ILE A 79 27.55 40.44 -6.19
CA ILE A 79 26.45 40.20 -5.25
C ILE A 79 25.10 40.46 -5.96
N LYS A 80 24.98 41.57 -6.70
CA LYS A 80 23.76 41.86 -7.48
C LYS A 80 23.44 40.77 -8.50
N THR A 81 24.46 40.19 -9.16
CA THR A 81 24.25 39.05 -10.07
C THR A 81 23.81 37.79 -9.34
N GLN A 82 24.34 37.50 -8.14
CA GLN A 82 23.87 36.37 -7.32
C GLN A 82 22.43 36.56 -6.86
N ILE A 83 22.06 37.75 -6.37
CA ILE A 83 20.68 38.07 -5.96
C ILE A 83 19.72 37.87 -7.13
N ALA A 84 20.07 38.36 -8.33
CA ALA A 84 19.25 38.16 -9.53
C ALA A 84 19.09 36.67 -9.88
N LYS A 85 20.10 35.83 -9.62
CA LYS A 85 20.01 34.38 -9.81
C LYS A 85 19.01 33.77 -8.83
N TYR A 86 19.08 34.10 -7.54
CA TYR A 86 18.12 33.60 -6.55
C TYR A 86 16.68 34.04 -6.83
N ALA A 87 16.49 35.26 -7.31
CA ALA A 87 15.18 35.74 -7.76
C ALA A 87 14.67 34.94 -8.97
N ALA A 88 15.55 34.61 -9.93
CA ALA A 88 15.20 33.76 -11.07
C ALA A 88 14.88 32.31 -10.65
N ASP A 89 15.51 31.81 -9.59
CA ASP A 89 15.22 30.51 -8.97
C ASP A 89 13.93 30.53 -8.12
N GLY A 90 13.26 31.70 -8.01
CA GLY A 90 11.95 31.86 -7.37
C GLY A 90 11.99 32.12 -5.86
N HIS A 91 13.14 32.53 -5.31
CA HIS A 91 13.27 32.92 -3.91
C HIS A 91 12.88 34.39 -3.69
N ASP A 92 12.28 34.71 -2.54
CA ASP A 92 12.07 36.11 -2.14
C ASP A 92 13.42 36.76 -1.76
N VAL A 93 13.83 37.76 -2.53
CA VAL A 93 15.08 38.49 -2.35
C VAL A 93 14.88 39.90 -1.78
N SER A 94 13.65 40.29 -1.46
CA SER A 94 13.29 41.66 -1.06
C SER A 94 14.15 42.19 0.09
N GLY A 95 14.47 41.34 1.07
CA GLY A 95 15.33 41.68 2.20
C GLY A 95 16.78 41.99 1.81
N LEU A 96 17.34 41.25 0.83
CA LEU A 96 18.69 41.50 0.31
C LEU A 96 18.75 42.76 -0.57
N GLU A 97 17.69 43.03 -1.34
CA GLU A 97 17.60 44.24 -2.16
C GLU A 97 17.58 45.52 -1.31
N ALA A 98 16.82 45.53 -0.21
CA ALA A 98 16.79 46.65 0.73
C ALA A 98 18.16 46.89 1.41
N LEU A 99 18.89 45.82 1.72
CA LEU A 99 20.26 45.92 2.25
C LEU A 99 21.27 46.39 1.21
N LEU A 100 21.01 46.18 -0.08
CA LEU A 100 21.90 46.59 -1.16
C LEU A 100 22.03 48.12 -1.30
N GLU A 101 21.01 48.86 -0.87
CA GLU A 101 20.95 50.33 -0.91
C GLU A 101 21.58 50.98 0.32
N THR A 102 21.58 50.30 1.46
CA THR A 102 21.84 50.92 2.78
C THR A 102 23.03 50.32 3.54
N ALA A 103 23.39 49.06 3.28
CA ALA A 103 24.35 48.33 4.09
C ALA A 103 25.78 48.39 3.53
N SER A 104 26.76 48.20 4.43
CA SER A 104 28.17 48.07 4.04
C SER A 104 28.45 46.75 3.32
N SER A 105 29.54 46.70 2.54
CA SER A 105 29.99 45.50 1.81
C SER A 105 30.21 44.27 2.71
N SER A 106 30.57 44.46 3.99
CA SER A 106 30.69 43.35 4.95
C SER A 106 29.32 42.81 5.36
N GLN A 107 28.40 43.69 5.74
CA GLN A 107 27.05 43.32 6.14
C GLN A 107 26.29 42.61 5.01
N LEU A 108 26.47 43.07 3.76
CA LEU A 108 25.91 42.42 2.58
C LEU A 108 26.43 40.99 2.38
N LYS A 109 27.73 40.75 2.64
CA LYS A 109 28.30 39.39 2.55
C LYS A 109 27.77 38.48 3.65
N ASP A 110 27.66 38.98 4.87
CA ASP A 110 27.14 38.21 6.00
C ASP A 110 25.66 37.87 5.78
N ALA A 111 24.85 38.85 5.32
CA ALA A 111 23.46 38.63 4.96
C ALA A 111 23.31 37.62 3.80
N LEU A 112 24.15 37.72 2.77
CA LEU A 112 24.16 36.77 1.66
C LEU A 112 24.51 35.35 2.14
N LYS A 113 25.48 35.21 3.03
CA LYS A 113 25.86 33.91 3.60
C LYS A 113 24.72 33.29 4.43
N THR A 114 24.03 34.10 5.23
CA THR A 114 22.84 33.65 5.98
C THR A 114 21.72 33.25 5.03
N PHE A 115 21.50 34.01 3.96
CA PHE A 115 20.52 33.69 2.93
C PHE A 115 20.86 32.39 2.19
N GLU A 116 22.12 32.18 1.81
CA GLU A 116 22.59 30.93 1.18
C GLU A 116 22.37 29.72 2.09
N ALA A 117 22.69 29.84 3.38
CA ALA A 117 22.41 28.79 4.37
C ALA A 117 20.90 28.51 4.50
N GLY A 118 20.08 29.58 4.46
CA GLY A 118 18.62 29.48 4.44
C GLY A 118 18.08 28.77 3.20
N VAL A 119 18.64 29.06 2.00
CA VAL A 119 18.27 28.37 0.75
C VAL A 119 18.59 26.88 0.83
N GLU A 120 19.78 26.52 1.32
CA GLU A 120 20.16 25.10 1.49
C GLU A 120 19.26 24.39 2.50
N SER A 121 18.97 25.04 3.64
CA SER A 121 18.08 24.49 4.66
C SER A 121 16.65 24.32 4.13
N ASN A 122 16.12 25.32 3.42
CA ASN A 122 14.78 25.25 2.82
C ASN A 122 14.71 24.16 1.75
N GLY A 123 15.79 23.94 0.99
CA GLY A 123 15.92 22.83 0.04
C GLY A 123 15.75 21.47 0.73
N LYS A 124 16.48 21.23 1.84
CA LYS A 124 16.37 20.00 2.63
C LYS A 124 14.95 19.78 3.18
N ILE A 125 14.27 20.85 3.62
CA ILE A 125 12.89 20.78 4.09
C ILE A 125 11.94 20.42 2.94
N LYS A 126 12.07 21.05 1.76
CA LYS A 126 11.25 20.73 0.57
C LYS A 126 11.42 19.28 0.12
N ASP A 127 12.66 18.79 0.07
CA ASP A 127 12.95 17.40 -0.28
C ASP A 127 12.29 16.44 0.71
N ALA A 128 12.40 16.72 2.01
CA ALA A 128 11.77 15.90 3.05
C ALA A 128 10.23 15.93 2.99
N LEU A 129 9.63 17.09 2.67
CA LEU A 129 8.18 17.23 2.47
C LEU A 129 7.67 16.43 1.27
N SER A 130 8.44 16.35 0.18
CA SER A 130 8.04 15.60 -1.02
C SER A 130 7.84 14.10 -0.76
N GLY A 131 8.51 13.56 0.25
CA GLY A 131 8.36 12.16 0.69
C GLY A 131 7.17 11.92 1.63
N MET A 132 6.56 12.97 2.19
CA MET A 132 5.41 12.86 3.08
C MET A 132 4.12 12.79 2.26
N LYS A 133 3.12 12.04 2.76
CA LYS A 133 1.76 11.99 2.18
C LYS A 133 0.75 12.62 3.13
N PRO A 134 0.63 13.96 3.15
CA PRO A 134 -0.23 14.66 4.08
C PRO A 134 -1.65 14.79 3.52
N GLU A 135 -2.42 13.70 3.50
CA GLU A 135 -3.85 13.79 3.12
C GLU A 135 -4.63 14.73 4.06
N ASP A 136 -4.21 14.85 5.34
CA ASP A 136 -4.86 15.67 6.36
C ASP A 136 -4.07 16.93 6.79
N LEU A 137 -2.94 17.26 6.14
CA LEU A 137 -2.06 18.38 6.55
C LEU A 137 -1.88 19.45 5.45
N GLU A 138 -2.75 19.50 4.45
CA GLU A 138 -2.65 20.45 3.33
C GLU A 138 -2.47 21.90 3.81
N SER A 139 -3.24 22.33 4.80
CA SER A 139 -3.18 23.69 5.35
C SER A 139 -1.84 23.99 6.05
N ASP A 140 -1.28 23.04 6.81
CA ASP A 140 0.01 23.26 7.48
C ASP A 140 1.16 23.24 6.46
N VAL A 141 1.05 22.40 5.42
CA VAL A 141 2.03 22.35 4.31
C VAL A 141 2.00 23.62 3.47
N GLU A 142 0.82 24.19 3.23
CA GLU A 142 0.70 25.48 2.53
C GLU A 142 1.32 26.62 3.34
N ALA A 143 1.05 26.69 4.66
CA ALA A 143 1.69 27.66 5.55
C ALA A 143 3.22 27.50 5.58
N LEU A 144 3.72 26.25 5.60
CA LEU A 144 5.14 25.98 5.52
C LEU A 144 5.75 26.41 4.17
N ASN A 145 5.06 26.16 3.05
CA ASN A 145 5.51 26.59 1.73
C ASN A 145 5.60 28.12 1.61
N GLN A 146 4.71 28.86 2.27
CA GLN A 146 4.80 30.32 2.35
C GLN A 146 6.05 30.76 3.14
N LEU A 147 6.37 30.09 4.25
CA LEU A 147 7.61 30.36 5.00
C LEU A 147 8.87 30.00 4.20
N LEU A 148 8.83 28.91 3.43
CA LEU A 148 9.96 28.44 2.61
C LEU A 148 10.25 29.34 1.39
N ALA A 149 9.32 30.22 1.01
CA ALA A 149 9.51 31.21 -0.05
C ALA A 149 10.56 32.28 0.34
N ASP A 150 10.69 32.56 1.64
CA ASP A 150 11.64 33.51 2.21
C ASP A 150 12.79 32.77 2.92
N PRO A 151 14.00 32.71 2.31
CA PRO A 151 15.15 32.03 2.91
C PRO A 151 15.63 32.66 4.22
N LEU A 152 15.26 33.91 4.54
CA LEU A 152 15.64 34.53 5.82
C LEU A 152 14.83 33.98 7.00
N LYS A 153 13.67 33.36 6.74
CA LYS A 153 12.79 32.75 7.77
C LYS A 153 13.04 31.26 7.97
N TYR A 154 14.20 30.75 7.57
CA TYR A 154 14.51 29.32 7.62
C TYR A 154 14.39 28.71 9.04
N GLU A 155 14.65 29.48 10.11
CA GLU A 155 14.48 29.00 11.49
C GLU A 155 13.00 28.79 11.87
N GLU A 156 12.12 29.70 11.45
CA GLU A 156 10.68 29.58 11.65
C GLU A 156 10.13 28.43 10.81
N ALA A 157 10.59 28.32 9.55
CA ALA A 157 10.26 27.21 8.67
C ALA A 157 10.69 25.86 9.26
N ALA A 158 11.89 25.78 9.86
CA ALA A 158 12.38 24.55 10.51
C ALA A 158 11.52 24.15 11.72
N LYS A 159 11.13 25.11 12.56
CA LYS A 159 10.22 24.85 13.69
C LYS A 159 8.85 24.38 13.22
N HIS A 160 8.30 25.03 12.19
CA HIS A 160 7.01 24.65 11.62
C HIS A 160 7.07 23.28 10.93
N PHE A 161 8.18 22.96 10.26
CA PHE A 161 8.44 21.66 9.68
C PHE A 161 8.47 20.53 10.71
N GLU A 162 9.14 20.70 11.85
CA GLU A 162 9.12 19.69 12.92
C GLU A 162 7.70 19.51 13.49
N ALA A 163 6.90 20.57 13.58
CA ALA A 163 5.49 20.46 13.97
C ALA A 163 4.65 19.67 12.95
N VAL A 164 4.84 19.91 11.64
CA VAL A 164 4.19 19.15 10.55
C VAL A 164 4.59 17.68 10.60
N LYS A 165 5.87 17.40 10.78
CA LYS A 165 6.42 16.05 10.90
C LYS A 165 5.85 15.31 12.11
N PHE A 166 5.76 15.97 13.26
CA PHE A 166 5.11 15.43 14.45
C PHE A 166 3.63 15.11 14.21
N LYS A 167 2.87 16.04 13.60
CA LYS A 167 1.45 15.82 13.24
C LYS A 167 1.30 14.65 12.28
N SER A 168 2.09 14.59 11.21
CA SER A 168 2.09 13.50 10.23
C SER A 168 2.32 12.16 10.94
N ARG A 169 3.36 12.09 11.77
CA ARG A 169 3.67 10.88 12.53
C ARG A 169 2.56 10.51 13.51
N SER A 170 1.96 11.49 14.16
CA SER A 170 0.84 11.29 15.08
C SER A 170 -0.38 10.67 14.37
N THR A 171 -0.72 11.14 13.16
CA THR A 171 -1.83 10.55 12.38
C THR A 171 -1.57 9.09 12.01
N GLU A 172 -0.33 8.74 11.63
CA GLU A 172 0.07 7.35 11.35
C GLU A 172 -0.07 6.46 12.59
N ILE A 173 0.38 6.96 13.75
CA ILE A 173 0.28 6.25 15.03
C ILE A 173 -1.20 6.06 15.39
N ILE A 174 -2.04 7.10 15.32
CA ILE A 174 -3.48 7.01 15.61
C ILE A 174 -4.16 5.99 14.69
N SER A 175 -3.85 6.00 13.39
CA SER A 175 -4.37 5.03 12.42
C SER A 175 -3.98 3.60 12.78
N ALA A 176 -2.75 3.38 13.24
CA ALA A 176 -2.30 2.07 13.71
C ALA A 176 -2.97 1.65 15.03
N LEU A 177 -3.14 2.58 15.97
CA LEU A 177 -3.84 2.35 17.25
C LEU A 177 -5.31 1.99 17.03
N ASN A 178 -5.99 2.62 16.06
CA ASN A 178 -7.37 2.29 15.71
C ASN A 178 -7.53 0.85 15.17
N LYS A 179 -6.46 0.25 14.66
CA LYS A 179 -6.44 -1.15 14.20
C LYS A 179 -6.20 -2.15 15.33
N MET A 180 -5.80 -1.69 16.52
CA MET A 180 -5.59 -2.52 17.69
C MET A 180 -6.91 -2.73 18.44
N VAL A 181 -7.51 -3.92 18.30
CA VAL A 181 -8.89 -4.20 18.76
C VAL A 181 -8.97 -5.10 19.98
N LEU A 182 -7.84 -5.62 20.47
CA LEU A 182 -7.80 -6.51 21.64
C LEU A 182 -8.38 -5.81 22.89
N PRO A 183 -9.41 -6.38 23.55
CA PRO A 183 -10.04 -5.77 24.72
C PRO A 183 -9.06 -5.47 25.86
N ILE A 184 -8.12 -6.39 26.13
CA ILE A 184 -7.13 -6.24 27.21
C ILE A 184 -6.16 -5.07 26.99
N MET A 185 -5.97 -4.64 25.73
CA MET A 185 -5.05 -3.57 25.37
C MET A 185 -5.72 -2.20 25.23
N LYS A 186 -7.07 -2.13 25.28
CA LYS A 186 -7.82 -0.87 25.11
C LYS A 186 -7.36 0.25 26.05
N PRO A 187 -7.13 0.03 27.36
CA PRO A 187 -6.72 1.11 28.26
C PRO A 187 -5.39 1.73 27.85
N ARG A 188 -4.41 0.91 27.43
CA ARG A 188 -3.10 1.42 26.99
C ARG A 188 -3.20 2.16 25.66
N VAL A 189 -4.03 1.69 24.74
CA VAL A 189 -4.32 2.37 23.48
C VAL A 189 -4.92 3.76 23.74
N GLU A 190 -5.86 3.88 24.68
CA GLU A 190 -6.47 5.15 25.06
C GLU A 190 -5.48 6.10 25.73
N THR A 191 -4.62 5.60 26.64
CA THR A 191 -3.55 6.41 27.24
C THR A 191 -2.62 6.98 26.19
N LEU A 192 -2.18 6.16 25.23
CA LEU A 192 -1.26 6.62 24.18
C LEU A 192 -1.92 7.62 23.22
N LYS A 193 -3.22 7.45 22.92
CA LYS A 193 -4.00 8.46 22.19
C LYS A 193 -4.08 9.80 22.95
N ALA A 194 -4.26 9.76 24.26
CA ALA A 194 -4.26 10.96 25.08
C ALA A 194 -2.87 11.65 25.10
N MET A 195 -1.78 10.87 25.15
CA MET A 195 -0.42 11.42 25.05
C MET A 195 -0.17 12.14 23.72
N LEU A 196 -0.65 11.57 22.62
CA LEU A 196 -0.57 12.18 21.28
C LEU A 196 -1.36 13.49 21.19
N GLN A 197 -2.53 13.57 21.83
CA GLN A 197 -3.33 14.81 21.86
C GLN A 197 -2.71 15.90 22.73
N ASN A 198 -2.06 15.53 23.84
CA ASN A 198 -1.44 16.46 24.77
C ASN A 198 -0.03 16.93 24.32
N SER A 199 0.42 16.54 23.12
CA SER A 199 1.72 16.94 22.55
C SER A 199 2.89 16.66 23.49
N GLN A 200 2.89 15.50 24.17
CA GLN A 200 4.06 15.06 24.92
C GLN A 200 5.25 14.81 23.98
N ASP A 201 6.44 14.73 24.58
CA ASP A 201 7.69 14.45 23.89
C ASP A 201 7.57 13.31 22.86
N GLN A 202 7.94 13.61 21.61
CA GLN A 202 7.78 12.69 20.48
C GLN A 202 8.52 11.38 20.70
N GLU A 203 9.73 11.44 21.25
CA GLU A 203 10.56 10.26 21.47
C GLU A 203 9.89 9.30 22.47
N THR A 204 9.36 9.85 23.56
CA THR A 204 8.60 9.09 24.55
C THR A 204 7.38 8.41 23.93
N ILE A 205 6.60 9.12 23.10
CA ILE A 205 5.43 8.57 22.42
C ILE A 205 5.81 7.43 21.46
N GLU A 206 6.88 7.60 20.69
CA GLU A 206 7.35 6.58 19.74
C GLU A 206 7.83 5.32 20.46
N ASN A 207 8.54 5.47 21.58
CA ASN A 207 8.99 4.36 22.41
C ASN A 207 7.81 3.59 23.02
N GLU A 208 6.83 4.29 23.60
CA GLU A 208 5.61 3.67 24.13
C GLU A 208 4.80 2.97 23.03
N PHE A 209 4.71 3.56 21.84
CA PHE A 209 4.06 2.93 20.71
C PHE A 209 4.76 1.65 20.24
N TYR A 210 6.09 1.63 20.23
CA TYR A 210 6.87 0.45 19.89
C TYR A 210 6.66 -0.68 20.91
N ASN A 211 6.71 -0.35 22.21
CA ASN A 211 6.43 -1.30 23.28
C ASN A 211 5.01 -1.84 23.19
N LEU A 212 4.02 -0.98 22.96
CA LEU A 212 2.62 -1.38 22.79
C LEU A 212 2.44 -2.35 21.61
N LYS A 213 3.11 -2.10 20.47
CA LYS A 213 3.09 -3.01 19.31
C LYS A 213 3.67 -4.38 19.64
N ARG A 214 4.76 -4.44 20.41
CA ARG A 214 5.37 -5.70 20.84
C ARG A 214 4.40 -6.47 21.74
N ASP A 215 3.91 -5.82 22.78
CA ASP A 215 3.02 -6.42 23.77
C ASP A 215 1.68 -6.83 23.14
N TYR A 216 1.20 -6.09 22.13
CA TYR A 216 0.00 -6.45 21.36
C TYR A 216 0.18 -7.74 20.57
N LYS A 217 1.36 -7.95 19.95
CA LYS A 217 1.65 -9.21 19.23
C LYS A 217 1.69 -10.41 20.17
N GLU A 218 2.26 -10.23 21.36
CA GLU A 218 2.32 -11.26 22.40
C GLU A 218 0.91 -11.59 22.92
N ALA A 219 0.12 -10.58 23.28
CA ALA A 219 -1.26 -10.76 23.72
C ALA A 219 -2.15 -11.43 22.64
N TYR A 220 -1.95 -11.06 21.38
CA TYR A 220 -2.68 -11.67 20.26
C TYR A 220 -2.31 -13.16 20.10
N ALA A 221 -1.03 -13.51 20.26
CA ALA A 221 -0.58 -14.90 20.23
C ALA A 221 -1.17 -15.69 21.41
N GLU A 222 -1.16 -15.12 22.61
CA GLU A 222 -1.77 -15.74 23.79
C GLU A 222 -3.28 -15.97 23.65
N GLU A 223 -4.03 -14.99 23.14
CA GLU A 223 -5.47 -15.18 22.88
C GLU A 223 -5.70 -16.26 21.82
N GLY A 224 -4.86 -16.35 20.79
CA GLY A 224 -4.89 -17.43 19.82
C GLY A 224 -4.69 -18.81 20.45
N VAL A 225 -3.74 -18.92 21.39
CA VAL A 225 -3.47 -20.15 22.14
C VAL A 225 -4.61 -20.47 23.12
N LYS A 226 -5.11 -19.49 23.88
CA LYS A 226 -6.24 -19.65 24.80
C LYS A 226 -7.50 -20.09 24.07
N ALA A 227 -7.78 -19.52 22.90
CA ALA A 227 -8.90 -19.94 22.05
C ALA A 227 -8.76 -21.40 21.59
N GLN A 228 -7.54 -21.87 21.28
CA GLN A 228 -7.29 -23.29 20.96
C GLN A 228 -7.45 -24.21 22.17
N ILE A 229 -7.02 -23.78 23.36
CA ILE A 229 -7.15 -24.58 24.60
C ILE A 229 -8.61 -24.68 25.05
N ILE A 230 -9.39 -23.59 24.97
CA ILE A 230 -10.82 -23.59 25.31
C ILE A 230 -11.61 -24.45 24.31
N SER A 231 -11.24 -24.42 23.02
CA SER A 231 -11.80 -25.32 22.00
C SER A 231 -11.40 -26.80 22.20
N ALA A 232 -10.43 -27.10 23.07
CA ALA A 232 -9.96 -28.45 23.38
C ALA A 232 -10.52 -28.99 24.70
N GLN A 233 -11.34 -28.23 25.45
CA GLN A 233 -12.14 -28.83 26.52
C GLN A 233 -13.32 -29.61 25.91
N PRO A 234 -13.53 -30.87 26.34
CA PRO A 234 -14.47 -31.77 25.69
C PRO A 234 -15.90 -31.41 26.11
N GLU A 235 -16.66 -30.78 25.21
CA GLU A 235 -18.11 -30.94 25.26
C GLU A 235 -18.43 -32.41 24.96
N THR A 236 -18.83 -33.09 26.03
CA THR A 236 -19.40 -34.42 26.04
C THR A 236 -20.70 -34.44 25.24
N VAL A 237 -20.65 -34.90 24.00
CA VAL A 237 -21.48 -36.01 23.52
C VAL A 237 -20.61 -36.80 22.54
N LYS A 238 -20.15 -37.99 22.96
CA LYS A 238 -19.64 -39.01 22.05
C LYS A 238 -20.78 -39.41 21.11
N GLU A 239 -20.93 -38.69 20.01
CA GLU A 239 -21.35 -39.37 18.79
C GLU A 239 -20.23 -40.35 18.45
N ALA A 240 -20.60 -41.62 18.33
CA ALA A 240 -19.70 -42.68 17.89
C ALA A 240 -18.88 -42.19 16.69
N PRO A 241 -17.58 -42.54 16.57
CA PRO A 241 -16.74 -42.10 15.47
C PRO A 241 -17.33 -42.63 14.16
N ARG A 242 -18.23 -41.84 13.54
CA ARG A 242 -18.61 -42.02 12.16
C ARG A 242 -17.29 -41.91 11.41
N ALA A 243 -16.95 -42.93 10.65
CA ALA A 243 -15.77 -42.94 9.80
C ALA A 243 -15.70 -41.57 9.11
N ARG A 244 -14.67 -40.77 9.44
CA ARG A 244 -14.55 -39.41 8.94
C ARG A 244 -14.40 -39.52 7.43
N MET A 245 -15.49 -39.24 6.70
CA MET A 245 -15.41 -39.26 5.24
C MET A 245 -14.33 -38.27 4.83
N PRO A 246 -13.38 -38.69 3.96
CA PRO A 246 -12.30 -37.82 3.53
C PRO A 246 -12.86 -36.57 2.87
N MET A 247 -12.16 -35.45 3.00
CA MET A 247 -12.58 -34.21 2.39
C MET A 247 -12.58 -34.35 0.86
N VAL A 248 -13.72 -34.09 0.21
CA VAL A 248 -13.82 -34.06 -1.25
C VAL A 248 -14.24 -32.67 -1.69
N VAL A 249 -13.28 -31.93 -2.25
CA VAL A 249 -13.55 -30.62 -2.86
C VAL A 249 -14.35 -30.82 -4.15
N LYS A 250 -15.44 -30.07 -4.27
CA LYS A 250 -16.30 -30.06 -5.46
C LYS A 250 -16.04 -28.84 -6.31
N ASP A 251 -16.02 -27.67 -5.69
CA ASP A 251 -15.97 -26.39 -6.38
C ASP A 251 -15.00 -25.42 -5.69
N ILE A 252 -14.29 -24.63 -6.48
CA ILE A 252 -13.40 -23.58 -6.03
C ILE A 252 -13.76 -22.31 -6.81
N PHE A 253 -14.05 -21.24 -6.09
CA PHE A 253 -14.30 -19.92 -6.63
C PHE A 253 -13.16 -19.00 -6.25
N LEU A 254 -12.67 -18.26 -7.23
CA LEU A 254 -11.75 -17.17 -7.03
C LEU A 254 -12.50 -15.86 -7.22
N LEU A 255 -12.39 -14.98 -6.23
CA LEU A 255 -12.97 -13.66 -6.21
C LEU A 255 -11.89 -12.63 -5.95
N TYR A 256 -12.13 -11.41 -6.39
CA TYR A 256 -11.38 -10.26 -5.93
C TYR A 256 -11.85 -9.83 -4.53
N ARG A 257 -11.04 -9.02 -3.83
CA ARG A 257 -11.32 -8.56 -2.45
C ARG A 257 -12.64 -7.82 -2.28
N ASP A 258 -13.18 -7.22 -3.34
CA ASP A 258 -14.49 -6.55 -3.36
C ASP A 258 -15.67 -7.53 -3.61
N GLY A 259 -15.37 -8.82 -3.81
CA GLY A 259 -16.35 -9.86 -4.10
C GLY A 259 -16.74 -9.97 -5.57
N LYS A 260 -16.05 -9.28 -6.49
CA LYS A 260 -16.17 -9.56 -7.94
C LYS A 260 -15.64 -10.95 -8.25
N PHE A 261 -16.33 -11.64 -9.14
CA PHE A 261 -15.98 -13.00 -9.55
C PHE A 261 -14.82 -12.97 -10.56
N ILE A 262 -13.81 -13.81 -10.35
CA ILE A 262 -12.66 -13.96 -11.27
C ILE A 262 -12.80 -15.27 -12.05
N SER A 263 -12.83 -16.41 -11.35
CA SER A 263 -12.91 -17.72 -11.98
C SER A 263 -13.57 -18.78 -11.09
N HIS A 264 -14.02 -19.87 -11.72
CA HIS A 264 -14.59 -21.04 -11.06
C HIS A 264 -13.96 -22.30 -11.62
N HIS A 265 -13.57 -23.20 -10.72
CA HIS A 265 -12.95 -24.48 -11.05
C HIS A 265 -13.69 -25.60 -10.34
N THR A 266 -14.04 -26.63 -11.08
CA THR A 266 -14.80 -27.79 -10.57
C THR A 266 -14.24 -29.07 -11.17
N ASN A 267 -14.39 -30.18 -10.45
CA ASN A 267 -13.95 -31.51 -10.92
C ASN A 267 -15.08 -32.32 -11.57
N ARG A 268 -16.30 -31.78 -11.64
CA ARG A 268 -17.49 -32.47 -12.16
C ARG A 268 -18.16 -31.66 -13.27
N VAL A 269 -18.88 -32.37 -14.12
CA VAL A 269 -19.81 -31.72 -15.05
C VAL A 269 -21.03 -31.26 -14.24
N VAL A 270 -21.32 -29.96 -14.29
CA VAL A 270 -22.40 -29.35 -13.49
C VAL A 270 -23.67 -29.26 -14.34
N SER A 271 -24.76 -29.88 -13.89
CA SER A 271 -26.07 -29.74 -14.55
C SER A 271 -26.68 -28.36 -14.30
N LYS A 272 -27.67 -27.95 -15.12
CA LYS A 272 -28.38 -26.66 -14.92
C LYS A 272 -29.04 -26.52 -13.54
N GLU A 273 -29.46 -27.63 -12.95
CA GLU A 273 -30.04 -27.65 -11.60
C GLU A 273 -28.96 -27.45 -10.54
N GLN A 274 -27.81 -28.13 -10.69
CA GLN A 274 -26.66 -27.99 -9.80
C GLN A 274 -26.00 -26.61 -9.89
N GLN A 275 -26.11 -25.91 -11.02
CA GLN A 275 -25.65 -24.52 -11.13
C GLN A 275 -26.36 -23.59 -10.13
N LYS A 276 -27.65 -23.82 -9.84
CA LYS A 276 -28.39 -23.00 -8.85
C LYS A 276 -27.85 -23.21 -7.44
N GLU A 277 -27.59 -24.46 -7.06
CA GLU A 277 -26.96 -24.78 -5.77
C GLU A 277 -25.58 -24.14 -5.67
N LEU A 278 -24.81 -24.22 -6.76
CA LEU A 278 -23.46 -23.68 -6.86
C LEU A 278 -23.43 -22.15 -6.64
N PHE A 279 -24.39 -21.42 -7.22
CA PHE A 279 -24.54 -19.99 -6.95
C PHE A 279 -25.03 -19.70 -5.52
N ALA A 280 -25.80 -20.60 -4.91
CA ALA A 280 -26.21 -20.45 -3.51
C ALA A 280 -25.01 -20.64 -2.56
N ASP A 281 -24.12 -21.59 -2.84
CA ASP A 281 -22.89 -21.81 -2.08
C ASP A 281 -21.93 -20.62 -2.23
N LEU A 282 -21.77 -20.12 -3.47
CA LEU A 282 -21.00 -18.89 -3.74
C LEU A 282 -21.58 -17.68 -2.99
N LYS A 283 -22.91 -17.52 -3.01
CA LYS A 283 -23.59 -16.45 -2.28
C LYS A 283 -23.35 -16.58 -0.78
N THR A 284 -23.43 -17.78 -0.23
CA THR A 284 -23.15 -18.07 1.19
C THR A 284 -21.74 -17.64 1.57
N GLY A 285 -20.73 -17.99 0.77
CA GLY A 285 -19.36 -17.57 1.01
C GLY A 285 -19.17 -16.05 0.88
N ARG A 286 -19.82 -15.39 -0.09
CA ARG A 286 -19.78 -13.92 -0.25
C ARG A 286 -20.45 -13.18 0.91
N ASP A 287 -21.59 -13.66 1.38
CA ASP A 287 -22.30 -13.07 2.51
C ASP A 287 -21.49 -13.28 3.80
N PHE A 288 -20.78 -14.40 3.92
CA PHE A 288 -19.88 -14.64 5.04
C PHE A 288 -18.70 -13.66 5.09
N LEU A 289 -18.18 -13.17 3.96
CA LEU A 289 -17.12 -12.14 3.96
C LEU A 289 -17.55 -10.84 4.64
N ARG A 290 -18.86 -10.58 4.73
CA ARG A 290 -19.42 -9.42 5.43
C ARG A 290 -19.82 -9.72 6.88
N SER A 291 -19.70 -10.98 7.30
CA SER A 291 -20.07 -11.43 8.64
C SER A 291 -19.03 -10.99 9.67
N PRO A 292 -19.43 -10.63 10.90
CA PRO A 292 -18.49 -10.34 11.98
C PRO A 292 -17.68 -11.57 12.42
N LYS A 293 -18.10 -12.78 12.05
CA LYS A 293 -17.37 -14.03 12.35
C LYS A 293 -16.20 -14.29 11.40
N TYR A 294 -16.07 -13.48 10.35
CA TYR A 294 -15.03 -13.64 9.35
C TYR A 294 -13.67 -13.18 9.88
N VAL A 295 -12.68 -14.07 9.81
CA VAL A 295 -11.29 -13.75 10.15
C VAL A 295 -10.48 -13.68 8.86
N PRO A 296 -9.97 -12.50 8.46
CA PRO A 296 -9.12 -12.35 7.28
C PRO A 296 -7.85 -13.21 7.36
N GLN A 297 -7.33 -13.65 6.21
CA GLN A 297 -6.09 -14.44 6.09
C GLN A 297 -6.08 -15.82 6.77
N LYS A 298 -7.14 -16.17 7.50
CA LYS A 298 -7.37 -17.50 8.09
C LYS A 298 -8.35 -18.31 7.24
N LEU A 299 -8.24 -19.63 7.27
CA LEU A 299 -9.29 -20.48 6.70
C LEU A 299 -10.51 -20.50 7.62
N ASN A 300 -11.61 -19.92 7.15
CA ASN A 300 -12.89 -19.95 7.84
C ASN A 300 -13.72 -21.11 7.30
N VAL A 301 -14.39 -21.84 8.17
CA VAL A 301 -15.24 -22.98 7.78
C VAL A 301 -16.68 -22.68 8.17
N ILE A 302 -17.58 -22.75 7.18
CA ILE A 302 -19.01 -22.63 7.35
C ILE A 302 -19.59 -24.03 7.24
N PRO A 303 -19.97 -24.67 8.37
CA PRO A 303 -20.53 -26.01 8.34
C PRO A 303 -21.94 -25.99 7.75
N GLY A 304 -22.19 -26.84 6.77
CA GLY A 304 -23.52 -27.13 6.24
C GLY A 304 -23.93 -28.57 6.54
N GLN A 305 -25.17 -28.94 6.20
CA GLN A 305 -25.71 -30.29 6.50
C GLN A 305 -24.96 -31.41 5.78
N SER A 306 -24.54 -31.17 4.53
CA SER A 306 -23.85 -32.15 3.68
C SER A 306 -22.55 -31.61 3.08
N ARG A 307 -22.39 -30.29 3.04
CA ARG A 307 -21.26 -29.58 2.44
C ARG A 307 -20.74 -28.53 3.40
N ASN A 308 -19.44 -28.34 3.42
CA ASN A 308 -18.76 -27.25 4.09
C ASN A 308 -18.34 -26.21 3.05
N VAL A 309 -18.55 -24.94 3.37
CA VAL A 309 -18.02 -23.82 2.58
C VAL A 309 -16.84 -23.24 3.32
N LEU A 310 -15.65 -23.36 2.74
CA LEU A 310 -14.41 -22.83 3.30
C LEU A 310 -14.08 -21.51 2.61
N VAL A 311 -13.67 -20.50 3.38
CA VAL A 311 -13.40 -19.15 2.89
C VAL A 311 -12.06 -18.67 3.42
N GLN A 312 -11.14 -18.31 2.53
CA GLN A 312 -9.85 -17.73 2.89
C GLN A 312 -9.52 -16.54 1.99
N SER A 313 -9.08 -15.44 2.58
CA SER A 313 -8.58 -14.27 1.84
C SER A 313 -7.07 -14.21 1.79
N GLY A 314 -6.58 -13.69 0.67
CA GLY A 314 -5.26 -13.08 0.57
C GLY A 314 -5.33 -11.57 0.76
N ARG A 315 -4.38 -10.86 0.17
CA ARG A 315 -4.31 -9.40 0.16
C ARG A 315 -5.28 -8.78 -0.85
N PHE A 316 -5.44 -9.41 -2.00
CA PHE A 316 -6.21 -8.91 -3.14
C PHE A 316 -7.34 -9.84 -3.55
N THR A 317 -7.25 -11.12 -3.19
CA THR A 317 -8.16 -12.17 -3.64
C THR A 317 -8.80 -12.91 -2.49
N VAL A 318 -9.91 -13.58 -2.78
CA VAL A 318 -10.62 -14.46 -1.86
C VAL A 318 -10.89 -15.77 -2.57
N VAL A 319 -10.58 -16.88 -1.92
CA VAL A 319 -10.92 -18.22 -2.39
C VAL A 319 -12.06 -18.77 -1.55
N ILE A 320 -13.12 -19.22 -2.21
CA ILE A 320 -14.24 -19.94 -1.62
C ILE A 320 -14.19 -21.38 -2.13
N ILE A 321 -14.16 -22.35 -1.23
CA ILE A 321 -14.06 -23.77 -1.55
C ILE A 321 -15.30 -24.46 -1.02
N VAL A 322 -15.98 -25.24 -1.85
CA VAL A 322 -17.10 -26.09 -1.44
C VAL A 322 -16.61 -27.53 -1.37
N ALA A 323 -16.69 -28.13 -0.18
CA ALA A 323 -16.20 -29.48 0.06
C ALA A 323 -17.22 -30.33 0.83
N GLU A 324 -17.26 -31.62 0.54
CA GLU A 324 -17.99 -32.62 1.32
C GLU A 324 -17.03 -33.34 2.28
N GLY A 325 -17.55 -33.91 3.38
CA GLY A 325 -16.76 -34.67 4.34
C GLY A 325 -16.09 -33.81 5.41
N SER A 326 -15.13 -34.40 6.13
CA SER A 326 -14.42 -33.72 7.23
C SER A 326 -13.31 -32.83 6.68
N VAL A 327 -13.27 -31.55 7.08
CA VAL A 327 -12.24 -30.60 6.62
C VAL A 327 -10.84 -31.08 7.01
N ASP A 328 -9.93 -31.16 6.02
CA ASP A 328 -8.55 -31.59 6.25
C ASP A 328 -7.71 -30.45 6.89
N PRO A 329 -6.91 -30.73 7.95
CA PRO A 329 -6.07 -29.72 8.60
C PRO A 329 -5.06 -29.02 7.67
N TRP A 330 -4.61 -29.68 6.60
CA TRP A 330 -3.67 -29.10 5.63
C TRP A 330 -4.33 -28.11 4.67
N SER A 331 -5.66 -28.06 4.63
CA SER A 331 -6.41 -27.20 3.70
C SER A 331 -6.02 -25.73 3.83
N GLU A 332 -5.83 -25.24 5.05
CA GLU A 332 -5.46 -23.85 5.32
C GLU A 332 -4.07 -23.52 4.77
N LYS A 333 -3.11 -24.40 5.04
CA LYS A 333 -1.72 -24.21 4.62
C LYS A 333 -1.59 -24.27 3.10
N ILE A 334 -2.29 -25.19 2.45
CA ILE A 334 -2.26 -25.33 0.98
C ILE A 334 -2.93 -24.13 0.33
N THR A 335 -4.13 -23.76 0.77
CA THR A 335 -4.89 -22.64 0.21
C THR A 335 -4.14 -21.32 0.39
N GLY A 336 -3.63 -21.04 1.60
CA GLY A 336 -2.83 -19.85 1.88
C GLY A 336 -1.55 -19.76 1.03
N LYS A 337 -0.87 -20.89 0.81
CA LYS A 337 0.33 -20.95 -0.04
C LYS A 337 0.00 -20.67 -1.51
N VAL A 338 -1.08 -21.25 -2.04
CA VAL A 338 -1.51 -21.00 -3.43
C VAL A 338 -1.92 -19.54 -3.63
N ILE A 339 -2.72 -18.98 -2.71
CA ILE A 339 -3.11 -17.57 -2.76
C ILE A 339 -1.87 -16.67 -2.76
N SER A 340 -0.93 -16.91 -1.85
CA SER A 340 0.27 -16.08 -1.72
C SER A 340 1.17 -16.12 -2.96
N LEU A 341 1.30 -17.29 -3.61
CA LEU A 341 2.07 -17.43 -4.84
C LEU A 341 1.40 -16.71 -6.01
N MET A 342 0.08 -16.92 -6.17
CA MET A 342 -0.71 -16.27 -7.21
C MET A 342 -0.67 -14.74 -7.07
N GLU A 343 -0.89 -14.22 -5.86
CA GLU A 343 -0.87 -12.77 -5.62
C GLU A 343 0.51 -12.14 -5.78
N LYS A 344 1.58 -12.91 -5.55
CA LYS A 344 2.95 -12.44 -5.80
C LYS A 344 3.25 -12.32 -7.28
N GLU A 345 2.76 -13.26 -8.09
CA GLU A 345 2.99 -13.27 -9.54
C GLU A 345 2.13 -12.22 -10.26
N ASP A 346 0.84 -12.12 -9.89
CA ASP A 346 -0.13 -11.20 -10.51
C ASP A 346 -0.29 -9.89 -9.71
N GLN A 347 0.72 -9.50 -8.91
CA GLN A 347 0.61 -8.40 -7.95
C GLN A 347 0.23 -7.06 -8.60
N MET A 348 0.86 -6.74 -9.74
CA MET A 348 0.63 -5.47 -10.44
C MET A 348 -0.78 -5.41 -11.01
N GLN A 349 -1.26 -6.51 -11.57
CA GLN A 349 -2.58 -6.62 -12.18
C GLN A 349 -3.69 -6.62 -11.12
N LEU A 350 -3.44 -7.24 -9.95
CA LEU A 350 -4.40 -7.33 -8.86
C LEU A 350 -4.52 -6.04 -8.04
N LYS A 351 -3.45 -5.23 -7.94
CA LYS A 351 -3.48 -4.01 -7.11
C LYS A 351 -4.54 -3.02 -7.58
N ASP A 352 -4.60 -2.80 -8.89
CA ASP A 352 -5.47 -1.82 -9.55
C ASP A 352 -6.46 -2.51 -10.51
N TRP A 353 -6.88 -3.73 -10.15
CA TRP A 353 -7.74 -4.54 -11.02
C TRP A 353 -9.11 -3.89 -11.24
N ASN A 354 -9.45 -3.65 -12.50
CA ASN A 354 -10.69 -3.00 -12.92
C ASN A 354 -11.87 -3.98 -13.12
N GLY A 355 -11.62 -5.29 -13.07
CA GLY A 355 -12.60 -6.33 -13.36
C GLY A 355 -12.34 -7.10 -14.66
N ASP A 356 -11.31 -6.74 -15.44
CA ASP A 356 -10.93 -7.46 -16.64
C ASP A 356 -10.18 -8.77 -16.31
N VAL A 357 -10.88 -9.90 -16.42
CA VAL A 357 -10.33 -11.23 -16.13
C VAL A 357 -9.20 -11.62 -17.08
N SER A 358 -9.16 -11.04 -18.29
CA SER A 358 -8.13 -11.39 -19.30
C SER A 358 -6.71 -10.97 -18.89
N ALA A 359 -6.60 -9.98 -18.00
CA ALA A 359 -5.34 -9.54 -17.42
C ALA A 359 -4.74 -10.55 -16.41
N LEU A 360 -5.56 -11.45 -15.84
CA LEU A 360 -5.17 -12.41 -14.79
C LEU A 360 -4.83 -13.78 -15.37
N LYS A 361 -3.83 -13.81 -16.27
CA LYS A 361 -3.46 -15.01 -17.06
C LYS A 361 -3.08 -16.23 -16.21
N ASN A 362 -2.52 -16.01 -15.02
CA ASN A 362 -2.02 -17.11 -14.18
C ASN A 362 -3.05 -17.65 -13.18
N SER A 363 -4.14 -16.91 -12.94
CA SER A 363 -5.16 -17.28 -11.94
C SER A 363 -5.72 -18.70 -12.13
N GLY A 364 -6.01 -19.09 -13.38
CA GLY A 364 -6.51 -20.42 -13.73
C GLY A 364 -5.52 -21.55 -13.39
N LYS A 365 -4.22 -21.35 -13.64
CA LYS A 365 -3.16 -22.32 -13.33
C LYS A 365 -3.08 -22.60 -11.83
N TYR A 366 -3.17 -21.55 -11.01
CA TYR A 366 -3.12 -21.67 -9.55
C TYR A 366 -4.36 -22.35 -8.97
N MET A 367 -5.55 -22.00 -9.44
CA MET A 367 -6.79 -22.63 -8.99
C MET A 367 -6.87 -24.11 -9.40
N GLN A 368 -6.36 -24.46 -10.60
CA GLN A 368 -6.26 -25.85 -11.02
C GLN A 368 -5.23 -26.63 -10.18
N ALA A 369 -4.09 -26.01 -9.83
CA ALA A 369 -3.11 -26.61 -8.92
C ALA A 369 -3.70 -26.84 -7.52
N LEU A 370 -4.53 -25.91 -7.03
CA LEU A 370 -5.24 -26.04 -5.76
C LEU A 370 -6.23 -27.20 -5.79
N LEU A 371 -7.06 -27.29 -6.84
CA LEU A 371 -7.99 -28.40 -7.04
C LEU A 371 -7.25 -29.75 -7.05
N PHE A 372 -6.12 -29.83 -7.75
CA PHE A 372 -5.30 -31.04 -7.81
C PHE A 372 -4.66 -31.40 -6.46
N ALA A 373 -4.23 -30.40 -5.69
CA ALA A 373 -3.71 -30.61 -4.34
C ALA A 373 -4.78 -31.21 -3.42
N PHE A 374 -6.02 -30.72 -3.50
CA PHE A 374 -7.14 -31.28 -2.73
C PHE A 374 -7.54 -32.68 -3.18
N LEU A 375 -7.51 -32.97 -4.48
CA LEU A 375 -7.73 -34.34 -4.98
C LEU A 375 -6.68 -35.31 -4.44
N LYS A 376 -5.41 -34.88 -4.30
CA LYS A 376 -4.36 -35.69 -3.68
C LYS A 376 -4.56 -35.88 -2.18
N LEU A 377 -5.06 -34.87 -1.47
CA LEU A 377 -5.40 -35.00 -0.05
C LEU A 377 -6.54 -35.99 0.17
N ALA A 378 -7.60 -35.91 -0.63
CA ALA A 378 -8.73 -36.84 -0.55
C ALA A 378 -8.30 -38.31 -0.69
N LYS A 379 -7.33 -38.59 -1.58
CA LYS A 379 -6.77 -39.94 -1.80
C LYS A 379 -5.87 -40.45 -0.67
N LYS A 380 -5.34 -39.58 0.19
CA LYS A 380 -4.51 -39.99 1.34
C LYS A 380 -5.35 -40.34 2.57
N GLY A 381 -6.56 -39.78 2.66
CA GLY A 381 -7.48 -40.01 3.77
C GLY A 381 -8.54 -41.10 3.51
N ALA A 382 -8.65 -41.57 2.27
CA ALA A 382 -9.39 -42.77 1.88
C ALA A 382 -8.46 -43.98 1.98
#